data_AF-A3JD12-F1
#
_entry.id   AF-A3JD12-F1
#
_cell.length_a   1.000
_cell.length_b   1.000
_cell.length_c   1.000
_cell.angle_alpha   90.00
_cell.angle_beta   90.00
_cell.angle_gamma   90.00
#
_symmetry.space_group_name_H-M   'P 1'
#
loop_
_entity.id
_entity.type
_entity.pdbx_description
1 polymer ?
#
loop_
_entity_poly.entity_id
_entity_poly.type
_entity_poly.pdbx_seq_one_letter_code
_entity_poly.pdbx_strand_id
1 'polypeptide(L)'
;MEALQNLLQAGGLNHPSELGPEHIIRRVSKTQVSSYLDLFPFIEPGALLKGDTGLTVFNKYWGVSSPDSFAPPEFVSKLRETKLR
;
A
#
# COMPACT_ATOMS: atom_id res chain seq x y z
N MET A 1 5.69 -2.50 25.91
CA MET A 1 6.02 -3.42 24.79
C MET A 1 5.17 -4.69 24.78
N GLU A 2 4.42 -4.99 25.84
CA GLU A 2 3.60 -6.23 25.94
C GLU A 2 2.54 -6.38 24.83
N ALA A 3 1.87 -5.29 24.46
CA ALA A 3 0.81 -5.34 23.44
C ALA A 3 1.31 -5.83 22.06
N LEU A 4 2.52 -5.40 21.65
CA LEU A 4 3.12 -5.84 20.40
C LEU A 4 3.52 -7.32 20.48
N GLN A 5 4.12 -7.73 21.59
CA GLN A 5 4.52 -9.13 21.80
C GLN A 5 3.32 -10.08 21.78
N ASN A 6 2.23 -9.72 22.47
CA ASN A 6 1.00 -10.51 22.47
C ASN A 6 0.40 -10.64 21.08
N LEU A 7 0.42 -9.55 20.29
CA LEU A 7 -0.09 -9.57 18.91
C LEU A 7 0.74 -10.52 18.03
N LEU A 8 2.07 -10.43 18.10
CA LEU A 8 2.96 -11.30 17.32
C LEU A 8 2.79 -12.78 17.69
N GLN A 9 2.79 -13.08 18.98
CA GLN A 9 2.62 -14.46 19.47
C GLN A 9 1.25 -15.04 19.11
N ALA A 10 0.18 -14.24 19.19
CA ALA A 10 -1.15 -14.65 18.74
C ALA A 10 -1.20 -14.92 17.22
N GLY A 11 -0.37 -14.21 16.45
CA GLY A 11 -0.14 -14.47 15.02
C GLY A 11 0.85 -15.60 14.72
N GLY A 12 1.44 -16.25 15.74
CA GLY A 12 2.45 -17.31 15.56
C GLY A 12 3.84 -16.80 15.15
N LEU A 13 4.13 -15.51 15.34
CA LEU A 13 5.37 -14.87 14.92
C LEU A 13 6.33 -14.68 16.09
N ASN A 14 7.63 -14.79 15.83
CA ASN A 14 8.70 -14.61 16.82
C ASN A 14 9.31 -13.21 16.78
N HIS A 15 9.24 -12.54 15.63
CA HIS A 15 9.84 -11.22 15.39
C HIS A 15 8.96 -10.34 14.49
N PRO A 16 8.89 -9.01 14.72
CA PRO A 16 8.09 -8.11 13.89
C PRO A 16 8.42 -8.14 12.39
N SER A 17 9.62 -8.54 12.00
CA SER A 17 10.02 -8.66 10.58
C SER A 17 9.32 -9.80 9.85
N GLU A 18 8.70 -10.73 10.57
CA GLU A 18 7.88 -11.80 9.98
C GLU A 18 6.47 -11.31 9.63
N LEU A 19 6.10 -10.07 10.02
CA LEU A 19 4.85 -9.46 9.58
C LEU A 19 4.86 -9.25 8.07
N GLY A 20 3.92 -9.92 7.42
CA GLY A 20 3.65 -9.81 6.00
C GLY A 20 2.22 -9.35 5.68
N PRO A 21 1.89 -9.12 4.40
CA PRO A 21 0.56 -8.69 3.97
C PRO A 21 -0.57 -9.69 4.30
N GLU A 22 -0.26 -10.97 4.46
CA GLU A 22 -1.18 -12.01 4.94
C GLU A 22 -1.66 -11.76 6.37
N HIS A 23 -0.90 -11.01 7.16
CA HIS A 23 -1.22 -10.68 8.55
C HIS A 23 -2.10 -9.42 8.69
N ILE A 24 -2.29 -8.63 7.62
CA ILE A 24 -3.11 -7.41 7.65
C ILE A 24 -4.48 -7.70 7.07
N ILE A 25 -5.48 -7.82 7.95
CA ILE A 25 -6.86 -8.11 7.56
C ILE A 25 -7.66 -6.82 7.42
N ARG A 26 -8.22 -6.60 6.22
CA ARG A 26 -9.11 -5.46 5.94
C ARG A 26 -10.53 -5.92 5.68
N ARG A 27 -11.47 -5.22 6.32
CA ARG A 27 -12.88 -5.32 5.99
C ARG A 27 -13.15 -4.63 4.65
N VAL A 28 -13.63 -5.38 3.67
CA VAL A 28 -13.93 -4.89 2.31
C VAL A 28 -15.43 -4.66 2.08
N SER A 29 -16.29 -5.23 2.92
CA SER A 29 -17.71 -4.96 2.96
C SER A 29 -18.27 -5.15 4.37
N LYS A 30 -19.58 -4.96 4.58
CA LYS A 30 -20.21 -5.21 5.89
C LYS A 30 -19.96 -6.63 6.40
N THR A 31 -19.88 -7.61 5.50
CA THR A 31 -19.82 -9.04 5.81
C THR A 31 -18.53 -9.73 5.37
N GLN A 32 -17.67 -9.05 4.61
CA GLN A 32 -16.46 -9.66 4.04
C GLN A 32 -15.19 -9.00 4.55
N VAL A 33 -14.21 -9.84 4.86
CA VAL A 33 -12.82 -9.47 5.18
C VAL A 33 -11.89 -10.20 4.21
N SER A 34 -10.73 -9.63 3.96
CA SER A 34 -9.69 -10.20 3.11
C SER A 34 -8.31 -9.68 3.54
N SER A 35 -7.27 -10.47 3.32
CA SER A 35 -5.90 -10.08 3.66
C SER A 35 -5.33 -9.08 2.65
N TYR A 36 -4.30 -8.32 3.01
CA TYR A 36 -3.61 -7.49 2.02
C TYR A 36 -2.91 -8.32 0.95
N LEU A 37 -2.53 -9.56 1.26
CA LEU A 37 -1.96 -10.48 0.28
C LEU A 37 -2.94 -10.75 -0.87
N ASP A 38 -4.22 -10.89 -0.55
CA ASP A 38 -5.26 -11.15 -1.55
C ASP A 38 -5.75 -9.86 -2.26
N LEU A 39 -5.70 -8.72 -1.54
CA LEU A 39 -6.29 -7.47 -2.02
C LEU A 39 -5.38 -6.66 -2.94
N PHE A 40 -4.06 -6.79 -2.79
CA PHE A 40 -3.12 -5.94 -3.51
C PHE A 40 -2.18 -6.76 -4.38
N PRO A 41 -1.90 -6.28 -5.60
CA PRO A 41 -0.81 -6.83 -6.39
C PRO A 41 0.54 -6.41 -5.81
N PHE A 42 1.51 -7.31 -5.86
CA PHE A 42 2.89 -7.06 -5.46
C PHE A 42 3.79 -6.97 -6.69
N ILE A 43 4.92 -6.27 -6.54
CA ILE A 43 5.92 -6.08 -7.59
C ILE A 43 7.27 -6.60 -7.10
N GLU A 44 8.09 -7.03 -8.05
CA GLU A 44 9.43 -7.52 -7.74
C GLU A 44 10.33 -6.40 -7.19
N PRO A 45 11.31 -6.74 -6.33
CA PRO A 45 12.32 -5.79 -5.88
C PRO A 45 13.00 -5.08 -7.06
N GLY A 46 13.04 -3.74 -6.99
CA GLY A 46 13.62 -2.89 -8.03
C GLY A 46 12.73 -2.64 -9.25
N ALA A 47 11.51 -3.20 -9.33
CA ALA A 47 10.60 -2.94 -10.46
C ALA A 47 10.28 -1.45 -10.66
N LEU A 48 10.13 -0.70 -9.56
CA LEU A 48 9.92 0.75 -9.59
C LEU A 48 11.09 1.53 -10.22
N LEU A 49 12.31 1.02 -10.09
CA LEU A 49 13.52 1.64 -10.66
C LEU A 49 13.62 1.36 -12.17
N LYS A 50 13.10 0.22 -12.63
CA LYS A 50 13.09 -0.17 -14.04
C LYS A 50 11.99 0.54 -14.85
N GLY A 51 10.95 1.03 -14.17
CA GLY A 51 9.86 1.79 -14.79
C GLY A 51 8.76 0.93 -15.44
N ASP A 52 8.91 -0.40 -15.46
CA ASP A 52 7.85 -1.32 -15.90
C ASP A 52 7.47 -2.26 -14.75
N THR A 53 6.37 -1.89 -14.07
CA THR A 53 5.84 -2.65 -12.93
C THR A 53 4.71 -3.60 -13.33
N GLY A 54 4.23 -3.55 -14.57
CA GLY A 54 2.98 -4.21 -14.98
C GLY A 54 1.71 -3.68 -14.30
N LEU A 55 1.81 -2.67 -13.41
CA LEU A 55 0.69 -2.13 -12.66
C LEU A 55 0.44 -0.65 -13.01
N THR A 56 -0.75 -0.37 -13.53
CA THR A 56 -1.16 0.97 -13.98
C THR A 56 -0.99 2.03 -12.89
N VAL A 57 -1.20 1.69 -11.61
CA VAL A 57 -1.04 2.63 -10.52
C VAL A 57 0.41 3.11 -10.39
N PHE A 58 1.39 2.22 -10.41
CA PHE A 58 2.79 2.65 -10.30
C PHE A 58 3.25 3.33 -11.58
N ASN A 59 2.88 2.82 -12.76
CA ASN A 59 3.25 3.45 -14.03
C ASN A 59 2.71 4.90 -14.15
N LYS A 60 1.51 5.17 -13.61
CA LYS A 60 0.88 6.50 -13.67
C LYS A 60 1.42 7.49 -12.63
N TYR A 61 1.69 7.01 -11.42
CA TYR A 61 2.00 7.89 -10.29
C TYR A 61 3.50 7.94 -9.98
N TRP A 62 4.24 6.84 -10.14
CA TRP A 62 5.63 6.73 -9.68
C TRP A 62 6.58 7.70 -10.38
N GLY A 63 6.49 7.83 -11.71
CA GLY A 63 7.40 8.68 -12.50
C GLY A 63 7.29 10.18 -12.21
N VAL A 64 6.19 10.62 -11.57
CA VAL A 64 5.96 12.02 -11.16
C VAL A 64 6.02 12.20 -9.65
N SER A 65 6.33 11.14 -8.90
CA SER A 65 6.53 11.21 -7.44
C SER A 65 7.92 11.76 -7.12
N SER A 66 8.03 12.49 -6.01
CA SER A 66 9.30 13.00 -5.50
C SER A 66 9.42 12.72 -4.00
N PRO A 67 10.59 12.30 -3.50
CA PRO A 67 10.83 12.19 -2.06
C PRO A 67 10.82 13.55 -1.35
N ASP A 68 11.03 14.65 -2.08
CA ASP A 68 11.13 16.00 -1.51
C ASP A 68 9.76 16.68 -1.37
N SER A 69 8.68 16.06 -1.81
CA SER A 69 7.35 16.66 -1.81
C SER A 69 6.21 15.66 -1.67
N PHE A 70 5.23 16.01 -0.84
CA PHE A 70 3.96 15.28 -0.69
C PHE A 70 2.82 15.92 -1.50
N ALA A 71 3.13 16.89 -2.37
CA ALA A 71 2.13 17.53 -3.20
C ALA A 71 1.54 16.51 -4.20
N PRO A 72 0.23 16.61 -4.51
CA PRO A 72 -0.36 15.77 -5.54
C PRO A 72 0.25 16.06 -6.92
N PRO A 73 0.32 15.06 -7.82
CA PRO A 73 0.64 15.31 -9.21
C PRO A 73 -0.32 16.30 -9.86
N GLU A 74 0.15 17.04 -10.87
CA GLU A 74 -0.62 18.11 -11.52
C GLU A 74 -2.00 17.64 -12.02
N PHE A 75 -2.08 16.45 -12.62
CA PHE A 75 -3.35 15.89 -13.08
C PHE A 75 -4.33 15.61 -11.93
N VAL A 76 -3.84 15.28 -10.73
CA VAL A 76 -4.68 15.13 -9.53
C VAL A 76 -5.10 16.49 -9.00
N SER A 77 -4.21 17.49 -9.01
CA SER A 77 -4.53 18.86 -8.61
C SER A 77 -5.67 19.44 -9.45
N LYS A 78 -5.59 19.30 -10.78
CA LYS A 78 -6.65 19.75 -11.71
C LYS A 78 -8.01 19.11 -11.42
N LEU A 79 -8.04 17.83 -11.05
CA LEU A 79 -9.28 17.14 -10.66
C LEU A 79 -9.87 17.63 -9.32
N ARG A 80 -9.07 18.26 -8.45
CA ARG A 80 -9.57 18.88 -7.21
C ARG A 80 -10.24 20.21 -7.51
N GLU A 81 -9.67 21.00 -8.42
CA GLU A 81 -10.23 22.30 -8.82
C GLU A 81 -11.63 22.19 -9.41
N THR A 82 -11.94 21.11 -10.13
CA THR A 82 -13.28 20.88 -10.69
C THR A 82 -14.35 20.61 -9.64
N LYS A 83 -13.99 20.22 -8.41
CA LYS A 83 -14.92 19.95 -7.31
C LYS A 83 -15.20 21.19 -6.44
N LEU A 84 -14.44 22.25 -6.65
CA LEU A 84 -14.51 23.50 -5.90
C LEU A 84 -15.28 24.59 -6.67
N ARG A 85 -15.84 24.24 -7.83
CA ARG A 85 -16.84 25.04 -8.57
C ARG A 85 -18.21 24.42 -8.37
#